data_AF-A0A950SU61-F1
#
_entry.id   AF-A0A950SU61-F1
#
_cell.length_a   1.000
_cell.length_b   1.000
_cell.length_c   1.000
_cell.angle_alpha   90.00
_cell.angle_beta   90.00
_cell.angle_gamma   90.00
#
_symmetry.space_group_name_H-M   'P 1'
#
loop_
_entity.id
_entity.type
_entity.pdbx_description
1 polymer ?
#
loop_
_entity_poly.entity_id
_entity_poly.type
_entity_poly.pdbx_seq_one_letter_code
_entity_poly.pdbx_strand_id
1 'polypeptide(L)'
;MSDPDTERTSGGLVGKVVGKAKAAVGSATDNDELAREGRLQEAQAEAGQQARESAAKASQREQEAELRAQRTETELERQRLENEVAAQQREQAIERERREAERAAESGAQQQQAAAEQGRRAERAAAEASERRAEQDRLAAEQDAIRLERQAREAEERADRIDPQEAR
;
A
#
# COMPACT_ATOMS: atom_id res chain seq x y z
N MET A 1 -59.05 -19.05 -4.58
CA MET A 1 -59.39 -18.54 -3.23
C MET A 1 -59.57 -17.03 -3.41
N SER A 2 -60.75 -16.55 -3.79
CA SER A 2 -61.96 -16.35 -2.95
C SER A 2 -61.79 -15.18 -1.98
N ASP A 3 -62.15 -13.99 -2.47
CA ASP A 3 -62.91 -12.84 -1.90
C ASP A 3 -63.22 -12.76 -0.38
N PRO A 4 -63.65 -11.59 0.14
CA PRO A 4 -63.44 -10.19 -0.28
C PRO A 4 -63.25 -9.20 0.91
N ASP A 5 -63.12 -7.92 0.56
CA ASP A 5 -63.55 -6.70 1.27
C ASP A 5 -64.12 -6.83 2.70
N THR A 6 -63.52 -6.07 3.63
CA THR A 6 -64.26 -5.46 4.75
C THR A 6 -63.58 -4.15 5.17
N GLU A 7 -63.93 -3.11 4.43
CA GLU A 7 -64.60 -1.94 5.01
C GLU A 7 -64.03 -1.37 6.33
N ARG A 8 -63.08 -0.46 6.21
CA ARG A 8 -62.84 0.61 7.20
C ARG A 8 -62.68 1.96 6.49
N THR A 9 -63.75 2.38 5.83
CA THR A 9 -63.91 3.73 5.27
C THR A 9 -65.03 4.47 6.00
N SER A 10 -64.98 4.51 7.33
CA SER A 10 -65.85 5.35 8.17
C SER A 10 -65.29 6.78 8.37
N GLY A 11 -64.49 7.28 7.42
CA GLY A 11 -63.81 8.59 7.53
C GLY A 11 -63.86 9.46 6.26
N GLY A 12 -64.61 9.08 5.23
CA GLY A 12 -64.69 9.81 3.96
C GLY A 12 -66.09 10.35 3.71
N LEU A 13 -66.20 11.68 3.55
CA LEU A 13 -67.35 12.47 3.08
C LEU A 13 -68.67 12.41 3.89
N VAL A 14 -69.08 11.27 4.45
CA VAL A 14 -70.39 11.13 5.12
C VAL A 14 -70.46 11.87 6.47
N GLY A 15 -69.33 11.98 7.19
CA GLY A 15 -69.27 12.72 8.47
C GLY A 15 -69.45 14.24 8.33
N LYS A 16 -69.06 14.84 7.19
CA LYS A 16 -69.24 16.27 6.92
C LYS A 16 -70.69 16.64 6.58
N VAL A 17 -71.49 15.68 6.11
CA VAL A 17 -72.91 15.90 5.76
C VAL A 17 -73.79 15.93 7.01
N VAL A 18 -73.50 15.10 8.01
CA VAL A 18 -74.25 15.07 9.28
C VAL A 18 -74.06 16.38 10.07
N GLY A 19 -72.85 16.97 10.04
CA GLY A 19 -72.59 18.26 10.69
C GLY A 19 -73.37 19.43 10.09
N LYS A 20 -73.45 19.52 8.75
CA LYS A 20 -74.23 20.57 8.06
C LYS A 20 -75.74 20.39 8.23
N ALA A 21 -76.23 19.15 8.32
CA ALA A 21 -77.65 18.88 8.58
C ALA A 21 -78.08 19.32 9.98
N LYS A 22 -77.23 19.13 11.01
CA LYS A 22 -77.53 19.56 12.39
C LYS A 22 -77.51 21.09 12.54
N ALA A 23 -76.62 21.77 11.83
CA ALA A 23 -76.57 23.23 11.79
C ALA A 23 -77.78 23.86 11.07
N ALA A 24 -78.28 23.22 10.00
CA ALA A 24 -79.44 23.70 9.24
C ALA A 24 -80.79 23.48 9.95
N VAL A 25 -80.90 22.45 10.79
CA VAL A 25 -82.11 22.22 11.60
C VAL A 25 -82.12 23.12 12.85
N GLY A 26 -80.97 23.40 13.46
CA GLY A 26 -80.88 24.29 14.62
C GLY A 26 -81.26 25.75 14.32
N SER A 27 -81.02 26.24 13.09
CA SER A 27 -81.42 27.59 12.67
C SER A 27 -82.92 27.73 12.36
N ALA A 28 -83.68 26.64 12.32
CA ALA A 28 -85.13 26.64 12.15
C ALA A 28 -85.91 26.53 13.48
N THR A 29 -85.21 26.27 14.60
CA THR A 29 -85.81 26.02 15.93
C THR A 29 -85.26 26.93 17.05
N ASP A 30 -84.61 28.05 16.73
CA ASP A 30 -84.09 29.02 17.72
C ASP A 30 -83.13 28.39 18.76
N ASN A 31 -82.15 27.60 18.30
CA ASN A 31 -81.19 26.89 19.16
C ASN A 31 -79.74 27.24 18.79
N ASP A 32 -79.32 28.47 19.11
CA ASP A 32 -77.96 29.00 18.88
C ASP A 32 -76.84 28.14 19.48
N GLU A 33 -77.16 27.39 20.53
CA GLU A 33 -76.23 26.53 21.26
C GLU A 33 -75.74 25.35 20.40
N LEU A 34 -76.65 24.73 19.62
CA LEU A 34 -76.32 23.65 18.68
C LEU A 34 -75.48 24.12 17.49
N ALA A 35 -75.75 25.32 16.99
CA ALA A 35 -74.96 25.91 15.91
C ALA A 35 -73.53 26.26 16.37
N ARG A 36 -73.38 26.70 17.63
CA ARG A 36 -72.08 26.95 18.25
C ARG A 36 -71.30 25.65 18.47
N GLU A 37 -71.96 24.59 18.92
CA GLU A 37 -71.34 23.26 19.11
C GLU A 37 -70.85 22.66 17.78
N GLY A 38 -71.65 22.74 16.72
CA GLY A 38 -71.25 22.26 15.40
C GLY A 38 -69.99 22.97 14.86
N ARG A 39 -69.91 24.29 15.03
CA ARG A 39 -68.71 25.07 14.68
C ARG A 39 -67.49 24.66 15.52
N LEU A 40 -67.68 24.36 16.80
CA LEU A 40 -66.60 23.87 17.67
C LEU A 40 -66.09 22.50 17.23
N GLN A 41 -67.00 21.57 16.89
CA GLN A 41 -66.64 20.24 16.40
C GLN A 41 -65.92 20.29 15.04
N GLU A 42 -66.35 21.18 14.14
CA GLU A 42 -65.66 21.42 12.86
C GLU A 42 -64.25 21.99 13.08
N ALA A 43 -64.11 23.01 13.93
CA ALA A 43 -62.81 23.58 14.29
C ALA A 43 -61.88 22.55 14.95
N GLN A 44 -62.42 21.68 15.82
CA GLN A 44 -61.66 20.61 16.46
C GLN A 44 -61.19 19.56 15.44
N ALA A 45 -62.04 19.20 14.48
CA ALA A 45 -61.69 18.26 13.41
C ALA A 45 -60.59 18.83 12.49
N GLU A 46 -60.72 20.11 12.10
CA GLU A 46 -59.70 20.81 11.30
C GLU A 46 -58.36 20.91 12.04
N ALA A 47 -58.38 21.32 13.32
CA ALA A 47 -57.18 21.37 14.15
C ALA A 47 -56.54 19.98 14.29
N GLY A 48 -57.36 18.94 14.48
CA GLY A 48 -56.89 17.55 14.53
C GLY A 48 -56.24 17.08 13.23
N GLN A 49 -56.82 17.46 12.08
CA GLN A 49 -56.23 17.16 10.77
C GLN A 49 -54.90 17.90 10.56
N GLN A 50 -54.85 19.20 10.85
CA GLN A 50 -53.62 19.99 10.73
C GLN A 50 -52.51 19.47 11.66
N ALA A 51 -52.84 19.03 12.87
CA ALA A 51 -51.89 18.44 13.80
C ALA A 51 -51.30 17.13 13.26
N ARG A 52 -52.15 16.24 12.68
CA ARG A 52 -51.69 14.99 12.06
C ARG A 52 -50.80 15.23 10.85
N GLU A 53 -51.19 16.16 9.98
CA GLU A 53 -50.38 16.55 8.82
C GLU A 53 -49.03 17.14 9.23
N SER A 54 -49.03 17.98 10.27
CA SER A 54 -47.80 18.56 10.81
C SER A 54 -46.89 17.50 11.44
N ALA A 55 -47.45 16.55 12.20
CA ALA A 55 -46.72 15.44 12.77
C ALA A 55 -46.12 14.52 11.69
N ALA A 56 -46.88 14.21 10.64
CA ALA A 56 -46.40 13.41 9.52
C ALA A 56 -45.24 14.11 8.79
N LYS A 57 -45.37 15.41 8.52
CA LYS A 57 -44.29 16.21 7.90
C LYS A 57 -43.04 16.30 8.79
N ALA A 58 -43.23 16.42 10.10
CA ALA A 58 -42.12 16.45 11.05
C ALA A 58 -41.37 15.11 11.05
N SER A 59 -42.09 13.98 11.15
CA SER A 59 -41.50 12.65 11.10
C SER A 59 -40.78 12.38 9.78
N GLN A 60 -41.35 12.80 8.64
CA GLN A 60 -40.68 12.69 7.34
C GLN A 60 -39.35 13.46 7.33
N ARG A 61 -39.34 14.72 7.81
CA ARG A 61 -38.13 15.54 7.84
C ARG A 61 -37.06 14.95 8.75
N GLU A 62 -37.45 14.36 9.88
CA GLU A 62 -36.56 13.67 10.80
C GLU A 62 -35.91 12.46 10.13
N GLN A 63 -36.71 11.60 9.49
CA GLN A 63 -36.20 10.43 8.75
C GLN A 63 -35.26 10.84 7.61
N GLU A 64 -35.59 11.91 6.87
CA GLU A 64 -34.70 12.43 5.82
C GLU A 64 -33.39 12.99 6.39
N ALA A 65 -33.43 13.65 7.55
CA ALA A 65 -32.24 14.17 8.22
C ALA A 65 -31.36 13.03 8.73
N GLU A 66 -31.94 12.02 9.35
CA GLU A 66 -31.23 10.83 9.82
C GLU A 66 -30.57 10.08 8.66
N LEU A 67 -31.29 9.86 7.56
CA LEU A 67 -30.74 9.22 6.37
C LEU A 67 -29.57 10.00 5.78
N ARG A 68 -29.65 11.34 5.77
CA ARG A 68 -28.52 12.19 5.31
C ARG A 68 -27.32 12.10 6.25
N ALA A 69 -27.55 12.06 7.56
CA ALA A 69 -26.49 11.89 8.55
C ALA A 69 -25.77 10.55 8.36
N GLN A 70 -26.52 9.44 8.28
CA GLN A 70 -25.98 8.09 8.07
C GLN A 70 -25.16 8.00 6.77
N ARG A 71 -25.66 8.57 5.66
CA ARG A 71 -24.93 8.61 4.39
C ARG A 71 -23.61 9.38 4.50
N THR A 72 -23.61 10.48 5.23
CA THR A 72 -22.41 11.30 5.43
C THR A 72 -21.38 10.55 6.25
N GLU A 73 -21.80 9.89 7.33
CA GLU A 73 -20.94 9.05 8.16
C GLU A 73 -20.33 7.89 7.36
N THR A 74 -21.16 7.16 6.60
CA THR A 74 -20.70 6.06 5.74
C THR A 74 -19.68 6.53 4.71
N GLU A 75 -19.91 7.70 4.09
CA GLU A 75 -18.99 8.25 3.10
C GLU A 75 -17.64 8.66 3.72
N LEU A 76 -17.66 9.25 4.92
CA LEU A 76 -16.44 9.58 5.66
C LEU A 76 -15.68 8.32 6.08
N GLU A 77 -16.38 7.28 6.54
CA GLU A 77 -15.77 6.00 6.88
C GLU A 77 -15.17 5.32 5.66
N ARG A 78 -15.88 5.32 4.52
CA ARG A 78 -15.37 4.81 3.24
C ARG A 78 -14.08 5.52 2.85
N GLN A 79 -14.06 6.85 2.86
CA GLN A 79 -12.86 7.63 2.53
C GLN A 79 -11.70 7.33 3.49
N ARG A 80 -11.97 7.17 4.79
CA ARG A 80 -10.96 6.79 5.78
C ARG A 80 -10.36 5.41 5.47
N LEU A 81 -11.21 4.42 5.21
CA LEU A 81 -10.78 3.05 4.90
C LEU A 81 -10.01 2.99 3.59
N GLU A 82 -10.42 3.74 2.57
CA GLU A 82 -9.70 3.85 1.30
C GLU A 82 -8.29 4.43 1.49
N ASN A 83 -8.18 5.47 2.32
CA ASN A 83 -6.88 6.06 2.66
C ASN A 83 -5.99 5.09 3.43
N GLU A 84 -6.57 4.32 4.37
CA GLU A 84 -5.85 3.30 5.13
C GLU A 84 -5.34 2.16 4.22
N VAL A 85 -6.19 1.63 3.35
CA VAL A 85 -5.81 0.60 2.38
C VAL A 85 -4.71 1.13 1.45
N ALA A 86 -4.85 2.35 0.94
CA ALA A 86 -3.82 2.95 0.09
C ALA A 86 -2.49 3.15 0.83
N ALA A 87 -2.53 3.51 2.13
CA ALA A 87 -1.33 3.62 2.96
C ALA A 87 -0.66 2.25 3.14
N GLN A 88 -1.42 1.21 3.51
CA GLN A 88 -0.92 -0.15 3.66
C GLN A 88 -0.30 -0.68 2.36
N GLN A 89 -0.94 -0.42 1.21
CA GLN A 89 -0.39 -0.82 -0.10
C GLN A 89 0.94 -0.13 -0.41
N ARG A 90 1.07 1.17 -0.09
CA ARG A 90 2.34 1.90 -0.24
C ARG A 90 3.43 1.33 0.67
N GLU A 91 3.12 1.07 1.94
CA GLU A 91 4.06 0.46 2.88
C GLU A 91 4.54 -0.91 2.40
N GLN A 92 3.62 -1.76 1.94
CA GLN A 92 3.98 -3.08 1.39
C GLN A 92 4.85 -2.97 0.14
N ALA A 93 4.61 -1.97 -0.72
CA ALA A 93 5.45 -1.73 -1.89
C ALA A 93 6.87 -1.31 -1.51
N ILE A 94 6.99 -0.37 -0.57
CA ILE A 94 8.28 0.09 -0.04
C ILE A 94 9.05 -1.06 0.61
N GLU A 95 8.38 -1.90 1.39
CA GLU A 95 9.02 -3.05 2.04
C GLU A 95 9.50 -4.09 1.04
N ARG A 96 8.74 -4.33 -0.05
CA ARG A 96 9.20 -5.21 -1.13
C ARG A 96 10.42 -4.65 -1.84
N GLU A 97 10.37 -3.37 -2.22
CA GLU A 97 11.49 -2.68 -2.88
C GLU A 97 12.75 -2.69 -2.00
N ARG A 98 12.60 -2.42 -0.71
CA ARG A 98 13.69 -2.50 0.27
C ARG A 98 14.33 -3.88 0.30
N ARG A 99 13.53 -4.94 0.40
CA ARG A 99 14.05 -6.32 0.42
C ARG A 99 14.75 -6.70 -0.87
N GLU A 100 14.25 -6.24 -2.01
CA GLU A 100 14.88 -6.47 -3.31
C GLU A 100 16.22 -5.72 -3.41
N ALA A 101 16.26 -4.47 -2.98
CA ALA A 101 17.49 -3.66 -2.94
C ALA A 101 18.54 -4.26 -1.99
N GLU A 102 18.14 -4.72 -0.80
CA GLU A 102 19.03 -5.38 0.16
C GLU A 102 19.63 -6.67 -0.42
N ARG A 103 18.81 -7.52 -1.06
CA ARG A 103 19.30 -8.75 -1.72
C ARG A 103 20.24 -8.44 -2.88
N ALA A 104 19.92 -7.43 -3.68
CA ALA A 104 20.77 -7.02 -4.80
C ALA A 104 22.12 -6.49 -4.30
N ALA A 105 22.12 -5.69 -3.23
CA ALA A 105 23.33 -5.18 -2.60
C ALA A 105 24.18 -6.31 -2.02
N GLU A 106 23.57 -7.26 -1.32
CA GLU A 106 24.27 -8.42 -0.75
C GLU A 106 24.89 -9.29 -1.85
N SER A 107 24.13 -9.64 -2.89
CA SER A 107 24.65 -10.39 -4.04
C SER A 107 25.78 -9.64 -4.74
N GLY A 108 25.63 -8.32 -4.93
CA GLY A 108 26.67 -7.48 -5.53
C GLY A 108 27.95 -7.45 -4.70
N ALA A 109 27.83 -7.33 -3.38
CA ALA A 109 28.97 -7.35 -2.47
C ALA A 109 29.70 -8.71 -2.49
N GLN A 110 28.95 -9.82 -2.46
CA GLN A 110 29.53 -11.17 -2.55
C GLN A 110 30.29 -11.38 -3.87
N GLN A 111 29.73 -10.92 -5.00
CA GLN A 111 30.40 -11.01 -6.30
C GLN A 111 31.69 -10.19 -6.35
N GLN A 112 31.66 -8.96 -5.83
CA GLN A 112 32.84 -8.11 -5.76
C GLN A 112 33.94 -8.72 -4.88
N GLN A 113 33.57 -9.26 -3.71
CA GLN A 113 34.51 -9.95 -2.82
C GLN A 113 35.14 -11.17 -3.50
N ALA A 114 34.33 -12.01 -4.14
CA ALA A 114 34.81 -13.17 -4.87
C ALA A 114 35.77 -12.78 -6.01
N ALA A 115 35.43 -11.76 -6.79
CA ALA A 115 36.28 -11.24 -7.86
C ALA A 115 37.61 -10.68 -7.32
N ALA A 116 37.57 -9.92 -6.22
CA ALA A 116 38.76 -9.38 -5.58
C ALA A 116 39.65 -10.49 -4.99
N GLU A 117 39.07 -11.55 -4.42
CA GLU A 117 39.82 -12.72 -3.96
C GLU A 117 40.47 -13.49 -5.10
N GLN A 118 39.74 -13.69 -6.20
CA GLN A 118 40.28 -14.33 -7.40
C GLN A 118 41.44 -13.52 -7.98
N GLY A 119 41.29 -12.19 -8.08
CA GLY A 119 42.36 -11.28 -8.51
C GLY A 119 43.61 -11.40 -7.62
N ARG A 120 43.44 -11.32 -6.29
CA ARG A 120 44.56 -11.48 -5.34
C ARG A 120 45.26 -12.84 -5.46
N ARG A 121 44.51 -13.92 -5.70
CA ARG A 121 45.09 -15.26 -5.90
C ARG A 121 45.89 -15.33 -7.20
N ALA A 122 45.36 -14.77 -8.29
CA ALA A 122 46.04 -14.73 -9.58
C ALA A 122 47.33 -13.91 -9.52
N GLU A 123 47.30 -12.74 -8.89
CA GLU A 123 48.48 -11.88 -8.69
C GLU A 123 49.57 -12.59 -7.89
N ARG A 124 49.21 -13.27 -6.79
CA ARG A 124 50.16 -14.05 -5.98
C ARG A 124 50.77 -15.19 -6.78
N ALA A 125 49.95 -15.95 -7.50
CA ALA A 125 50.45 -17.03 -8.34
C ALA A 125 51.41 -16.54 -9.44
N ALA A 126 51.11 -15.38 -10.04
CA ALA A 126 51.98 -14.75 -11.03
C ALA A 126 53.31 -14.28 -10.42
N ALA A 127 53.26 -13.67 -9.23
CA ALA A 127 54.47 -13.27 -8.50
C ALA A 127 55.35 -14.47 -8.15
N GLU A 128 54.77 -15.53 -7.57
CA GLU A 128 55.49 -16.77 -7.25
C GLU A 128 56.10 -17.42 -8.50
N ALA A 129 55.38 -17.44 -9.62
CA ALA A 129 55.91 -17.96 -10.88
C ALA A 129 57.09 -17.13 -11.40
N SER A 130 57.00 -15.80 -11.29
CA SER A 130 58.08 -14.89 -11.67
C SER A 130 59.31 -15.08 -10.78
N GLU A 131 59.14 -15.23 -9.46
CA GLU A 131 60.23 -15.48 -8.52
C GLU A 131 60.95 -16.80 -8.84
N ARG A 132 60.20 -17.90 -9.05
CA ARG A 132 60.79 -19.20 -9.40
C ARG A 132 61.58 -19.13 -10.71
N ARG A 133 61.09 -18.39 -11.71
CA ARG A 133 61.80 -18.22 -12.97
C ARG A 133 63.10 -17.44 -12.76
N ALA A 134 63.06 -16.33 -12.01
CA ALA A 134 64.25 -15.56 -11.70
C ALA A 134 65.30 -16.36 -10.93
N GLU A 135 64.86 -17.22 -10.00
CA GLU A 135 65.75 -18.13 -9.27
C GLU A 135 66.39 -19.18 -10.20
N GLN A 136 65.61 -19.77 -11.12
CA GLN A 136 66.14 -20.69 -12.13
C GLN A 136 67.16 -20.03 -13.04
N ASP A 137 66.85 -18.83 -13.54
CA ASP A 137 67.74 -18.06 -14.41
C ASP A 137 69.05 -17.71 -13.68
N ARG A 138 68.97 -17.37 -12.38
CA ARG A 138 70.14 -17.11 -11.54
C ARG A 138 71.00 -18.36 -11.39
N LEU A 139 70.40 -19.51 -11.06
CA LEU A 139 71.14 -20.76 -10.91
C LEU A 139 71.81 -21.18 -12.22
N ALA A 140 71.14 -21.01 -13.36
CA ALA A 140 71.71 -21.28 -14.67
C ALA A 140 72.92 -20.36 -14.96
N ALA A 141 72.79 -19.06 -14.69
CA ALA A 141 73.88 -18.10 -14.85
C ALA A 141 75.09 -18.42 -13.94
N GLU A 142 74.85 -18.82 -12.69
CA GLU A 142 75.92 -19.24 -11.76
C GLU A 142 76.64 -20.50 -12.27
N GLN A 143 75.91 -21.50 -12.78
CA GLN A 143 76.50 -22.71 -13.38
C GLN A 143 77.34 -22.39 -14.62
N ASP A 144 76.85 -21.49 -15.47
CA ASP A 144 77.55 -21.03 -16.66
C ASP A 144 78.84 -20.29 -16.31
N ALA A 145 78.79 -19.41 -15.32
CA ALA A 145 79.98 -18.71 -14.81
C ALA A 145 81.04 -19.69 -14.30
N ILE A 146 80.65 -20.68 -13.48
CA ILE A 146 81.56 -21.72 -12.98
C ILE A 146 82.18 -22.52 -14.13
N ARG A 147 81.40 -22.85 -15.16
CA ARG A 147 81.88 -23.59 -16.34
C ARG A 147 82.90 -22.77 -17.13
N LEU A 148 82.60 -21.49 -17.38
CA LEU A 148 83.50 -20.56 -18.08
C LEU A 148 84.81 -20.35 -17.29
N GLU A 149 84.73 -20.22 -15.96
CA GLU A 149 85.91 -20.07 -15.11
C GLU A 149 86.82 -21.31 -15.18
N ARG A 150 86.25 -22.52 -15.17
CA ARG A 150 87.03 -23.76 -15.37
C ARG A 150 87.69 -23.80 -16.73
N GLN A 151 86.95 -23.47 -17.80
CA GLN A 151 87.50 -23.42 -19.15
C GLN A 151 88.64 -22.40 -19.28
N ALA A 152 88.50 -21.24 -18.63
CA ALA A 152 89.55 -20.23 -18.58
C ALA A 152 90.81 -20.74 -17.88
N ARG A 153 90.67 -21.36 -16.69
CA ARG A 153 91.81 -21.97 -15.97
C ARG A 153 92.50 -23.05 -16.79
N GLU A 154 91.74 -23.94 -17.43
CA GLU A 154 92.32 -24.97 -18.30
C GLU A 154 93.02 -24.38 -19.54
N ALA A 155 92.52 -23.25 -20.06
CA ALA A 155 93.15 -22.56 -21.19
C ALA A 155 94.46 -21.87 -20.75
N GLU A 156 94.48 -21.24 -19.58
CA GLU A 156 95.66 -20.65 -18.94
C GLU A 156 96.73 -21.72 -18.67
N GLU A 157 96.37 -22.82 -17.99
CA GLU A 157 97.29 -23.94 -17.76
C GLU A 157 97.85 -24.56 -19.06
N ARG A 158 97.05 -24.57 -20.14
CA ARG A 158 97.50 -25.04 -21.45
C ARG A 158 98.47 -24.06 -22.10
N ALA A 159 98.21 -22.76 -21.99
CA ALA A 159 99.09 -21.72 -22.49
C ALA A 159 100.46 -21.78 -21.78
N ASP A 160 100.47 -21.87 -20.45
CA ASP A 160 101.69 -21.97 -19.64
C ASP A 160 102.56 -23.19 -20.00
N ARG A 161 101.93 -24.31 -20.42
CA ARG A 161 102.65 -25.51 -20.87
C ARG A 161 103.26 -25.35 -22.26
N ILE A 162 102.65 -24.56 -23.14
CA ILE A 162 103.10 -24.36 -24.52
C ILE A 162 104.20 -23.27 -24.57
N ASP A 163 104.10 -22.25 -23.73
CA ASP A 163 105.10 -21.19 -23.60
C ASP A 163 105.60 -21.05 -22.15
N PRO A 164 106.55 -21.90 -21.70
CA PRO A 164 107.07 -21.84 -20.33
C PRO A 164 108.01 -20.64 -20.07
N GLN A 165 108.08 -19.64 -20.96
CA GLN A 165 109.05 -18.55 -20.88
C GLN A 165 108.52 -17.32 -20.14
N GLU A 166 108.76 -17.28 -18.83
CA GLU A 166 109.29 -16.12 -18.04
C GLU A 166 109.23 -16.41 -16.52
N ALA A 167 109.69 -17.60 -16.10
CA ALA A 167 110.08 -17.83 -14.71
C ALA A 167 111.60 -17.64 -14.56
N ARG A 168 112.06 -16.39 -14.68
CA ARG A 168 113.35 -15.92 -14.15
C ARG A 168 113.17 -14.58 -13.47
#